data_AF-A0A6G2I4E7-F1
#
_entry.id   AF-A0A6G2I4E7-F1
#
_cell.length_a   1.000
_cell.length_b   1.000
_cell.length_c   1.000
_cell.angle_alpha   90.00
_cell.angle_beta   90.00
_cell.angle_gamma   90.00
#
_symmetry.space_group_name_H-M   'P 1'
#
loop_
_entity.id
_entity.type
_entity.pdbx_description
1 polymer ?
#
loop_
_entity_poly.entity_id
_entity_poly.type
_entity_poly.pdbx_seq_one_letter_code
_entity_poly.pdbx_strand_id
1 'polypeptide(L)'
;MAVSQDDPDKLVMLARADNADAMTATSSDGGLTWTSFTAATSLPSHNVARSYFGKDSNGQYLYLYTTCTSTETRPALNYETKRPGAAWSGAKFFADGPSAELDPTPAGTGEGWDTYPMADEYAPGRFFVVWEFDTSRIKVNKLDISDAP
;
A
#
# COMPACT_ATOMS: atom_id res chain seq x y z
N MET A 1 0.85 -6.82 -6.96
CA MET A 1 0.33 -6.78 -8.35
C MET A 1 -1.10 -7.25 -8.32
N ALA A 2 -1.92 -6.87 -9.30
CA ALA A 2 -3.31 -7.30 -9.40
C ALA A 2 -3.73 -7.47 -10.85
N VAL A 3 -4.75 -8.29 -11.10
CA VAL A 3 -5.48 -8.26 -12.37
C VAL A 3 -6.13 -6.89 -12.50
N SER A 4 -6.06 -6.27 -13.67
CA SER A 4 -6.61 -4.92 -13.85
C SER A 4 -8.11 -4.91 -13.54
N GLN A 5 -8.57 -3.85 -12.88
CA GLN A 5 -10.00 -3.61 -12.66
C GLN A 5 -10.69 -3.10 -13.94
N ASP A 6 -9.91 -2.55 -14.88
CA ASP A 6 -10.42 -1.94 -16.12
C ASP A 6 -10.27 -2.87 -17.34
N ASP A 7 -9.44 -3.92 -17.24
CA ASP A 7 -9.17 -4.89 -18.31
C ASP A 7 -8.71 -6.25 -17.73
N PRO A 8 -9.59 -7.26 -17.61
CA PRO A 8 -9.28 -8.50 -16.90
C PRO A 8 -8.16 -9.34 -17.55
N ASP A 9 -7.77 -9.05 -18.80
CA ASP A 9 -6.68 -9.72 -19.50
C ASP A 9 -5.31 -9.10 -19.21
N LYS A 10 -5.27 -8.03 -18.41
CA LYS A 10 -4.04 -7.32 -18.04
C LYS A 10 -3.70 -7.46 -16.56
N LEU A 11 -2.41 -7.44 -16.27
CA LEU A 11 -1.88 -7.28 -14.93
C LEU A 11 -1.41 -5.84 -14.72
N VAL A 12 -1.59 -5.32 -13.51
CA VAL A 12 -1.07 -4.03 -13.06
C VAL A 12 -0.12 -4.26 -11.89
N MET A 13 1.05 -3.65 -11.97
CA MET A 13 2.02 -3.58 -10.90
C MET A 13 2.07 -2.15 -10.37
N LEU A 14 2.12 -2.01 -9.04
CA LEU A 14 2.65 -0.81 -8.40
C LEU A 14 3.93 -1.19 -7.67
N ALA A 15 4.96 -0.38 -7.84
CA ALA A 15 6.27 -0.55 -7.26
C ALA A 15 6.66 0.68 -6.44
N ARG A 16 7.34 0.42 -5.32
CA ARG A 16 8.13 1.45 -4.63
C ARG A 16 9.17 2.00 -5.59
N ALA A 17 9.35 3.31 -5.57
CA ALA A 17 10.38 3.98 -6.33
C ALA A 17 11.07 5.05 -5.47
N ASP A 18 12.22 5.52 -5.96
CA ASP A 18 13.09 6.49 -5.30
C ASP A 18 12.63 7.95 -5.44
N ASN A 19 11.65 8.19 -6.31
CA ASN A 19 10.89 9.42 -6.41
C ASN A 19 9.74 9.46 -5.38
N ALA A 20 9.01 10.59 -5.33
CA ALA A 20 7.92 10.79 -4.39
C ALA A 20 6.74 9.82 -4.61
N ASP A 21 6.48 9.45 -5.86
CA ASP A 21 5.31 8.68 -6.29
C ASP A 21 5.63 7.19 -6.47
N ALA A 22 4.62 6.33 -6.29
CA ALA A 22 4.71 4.95 -6.74
C ALA A 22 4.83 4.88 -8.27
N MET A 23 5.46 3.83 -8.79
CA MET A 23 5.56 3.60 -10.22
C MET A 23 4.63 2.47 -10.65
N THR A 24 3.96 2.64 -11.79
CA THR A 24 3.03 1.66 -12.37
C THR A 24 3.54 1.10 -13.68
N ALA A 25 3.26 -0.18 -13.91
CA ALA A 25 3.49 -0.86 -15.18
C ALA A 25 2.37 -1.87 -15.43
N THR A 26 2.13 -2.17 -16.71
CA THR A 26 1.12 -3.15 -17.12
C THR A 26 1.74 -4.26 -17.94
N SER A 27 1.15 -5.45 -17.84
CA SER A 27 1.47 -6.61 -18.67
C SER A 27 0.21 -7.13 -19.33
N SER A 28 0.32 -7.57 -20.58
CA SER A 28 -0.75 -8.19 -21.36
C SER A 28 -0.48 -9.67 -21.69
N ASP A 29 0.55 -10.27 -21.08
CA ASP A 29 1.03 -11.61 -21.40
C ASP A 29 1.28 -12.46 -20.13
N GLY A 30 0.51 -12.19 -19.08
CA GLY A 30 0.63 -12.92 -17.81
C GLY A 30 1.88 -12.58 -17.00
N GLY A 31 2.51 -11.43 -17.27
CA GLY A 31 3.65 -10.91 -16.52
C GLY A 31 5.02 -11.27 -17.09
N LEU A 32 5.07 -11.82 -18.32
CA LEU A 32 6.34 -12.13 -19.01
C LEU A 32 7.03 -10.86 -19.51
N THR A 33 6.25 -9.92 -20.04
CA THR A 33 6.74 -8.59 -20.43
C THR A 33 5.89 -7.50 -19.80
N TRP A 34 6.52 -6.34 -19.61
CA TRP A 34 5.91 -5.18 -18.96
C TRP A 34 6.17 -3.92 -19.76
N THR A 35 5.22 -3.01 -19.74
CA THR A 35 5.44 -1.64 -20.21
C THR A 35 6.52 -0.95 -19.36
N SER A 36 7.16 0.08 -19.91
CA SER A 36 7.99 0.99 -19.12
C SER A 36 7.21 1.53 -17.92
N PHE A 37 7.91 1.71 -16.79
CA PHE A 37 7.32 2.31 -15.60
C PHE A 37 6.91 3.76 -15.85
N THR A 38 5.72 4.13 -15.37
CA THR A 38 5.23 5.52 -15.33
C THR A 38 4.88 5.90 -13.90
N ALA A 39 5.00 7.18 -13.54
CA ALA A 39 4.64 7.65 -12.21
C ALA A 39 3.12 7.58 -12.00
N ALA A 40 2.69 6.93 -10.93
CA ALA A 40 1.31 6.99 -10.44
C ALA A 40 1.18 8.23 -9.54
N THR A 41 1.07 9.41 -10.14
CA THR A 41 1.17 10.73 -9.48
C THR A 41 0.10 11.04 -8.41
N SER A 42 -0.81 10.12 -8.15
CA SER A 42 -1.79 10.20 -7.06
C SER A 42 -1.43 9.32 -5.86
N LEU A 43 -0.39 8.49 -5.98
CA LEU A 43 -0.06 7.46 -5.01
C LEU A 43 1.36 7.68 -4.45
N PRO A 44 1.50 7.96 -3.16
CA PRO A 44 2.81 8.18 -2.56
C PRO A 44 3.64 6.88 -2.48
N SER A 45 4.93 6.95 -2.80
CA SER A 45 5.93 5.90 -2.50
C SER A 45 6.74 6.27 -1.25
N HIS A 46 7.14 7.54 -1.16
CA HIS A 46 8.05 8.09 -0.15
C HIS A 46 9.44 7.44 -0.06
N ASN A 47 9.70 6.36 -0.80
CA ASN A 47 10.91 5.57 -0.74
C ASN A 47 11.37 5.21 0.69
N VAL A 48 10.44 4.97 1.62
CA VAL A 48 10.78 4.60 3.01
C VAL A 48 10.54 3.11 3.28
N ALA A 49 9.49 2.55 2.71
CA ALA A 49 9.00 1.19 2.93
C ALA A 49 8.34 0.66 1.66
N ARG A 50 8.13 -0.66 1.56
CA ARG A 50 7.28 -1.20 0.49
C ARG A 50 5.81 -0.97 0.85
N SER A 51 5.01 -0.70 -0.18
CA SER A 51 3.56 -0.57 -0.10
C SER A 51 2.88 -1.89 -0.48
N TYR A 52 1.62 -2.05 -0.09
CA TYR A 52 0.73 -3.09 -0.60
C TYR A 52 -0.10 -2.54 -1.76
N PHE A 53 -0.30 -3.36 -2.80
CA PHE A 53 -1.26 -3.09 -3.87
C PHE A 53 -1.99 -4.37 -4.27
N GLY A 54 -3.32 -4.33 -4.18
CA GLY A 54 -4.21 -5.44 -4.53
C GLY A 54 -5.55 -4.97 -5.09
N LYS A 55 -6.36 -5.93 -5.53
CA LYS A 55 -7.75 -5.73 -5.97
C LYS A 55 -8.65 -6.62 -5.11
N ASP A 56 -9.72 -6.05 -4.59
CA ASP A 56 -10.74 -6.78 -3.83
C ASP A 56 -11.67 -7.58 -4.76
N SER A 57 -12.54 -8.39 -4.16
CA SER A 57 -13.51 -9.21 -4.89
C SER A 57 -14.63 -8.39 -5.56
N ASN A 58 -14.79 -7.12 -5.21
CA ASN A 58 -15.71 -6.18 -5.87
C ASN A 58 -15.04 -5.44 -7.05
N GLY A 59 -13.75 -5.68 -7.30
CA GLY A 59 -12.97 -5.04 -8.35
C GLY A 59 -12.38 -3.68 -7.96
N GLN A 60 -12.46 -3.26 -6.70
CA GLN A 60 -11.83 -2.05 -6.17
C GLN A 60 -10.35 -2.30 -5.89
N TYR A 61 -9.48 -1.39 -6.31
CA TYR A 61 -8.10 -1.40 -5.87
C TYR A 61 -7.94 -0.87 -4.44
N LEU A 62 -6.97 -1.46 -3.75
CA LEU A 62 -6.49 -1.05 -2.44
C LEU A 62 -4.98 -0.82 -2.51
N TYR A 63 -4.55 0.36 -2.07
CA TYR A 63 -3.14 0.73 -1.92
C TYR A 63 -2.88 1.10 -0.45
N LEU A 64 -2.05 0.34 0.27
CA LEU A 64 -1.60 0.72 1.61
C LEU A 64 -0.13 1.11 1.57
N TYR A 65 0.22 2.18 2.25
CA TYR A 65 1.56 2.73 2.22
C TYR A 65 1.93 3.36 3.57
N THR A 66 3.23 3.42 3.82
CA THR A 66 3.79 4.16 4.95
C THR A 66 3.75 5.64 4.63
N THR A 67 3.07 6.41 5.48
CA THR A 67 3.13 7.87 5.47
C THR A 67 4.49 8.34 5.99
N CYS A 68 4.96 9.48 5.52
CA CYS A 68 6.07 10.16 6.15
C CYS A 68 6.06 11.65 5.81
N THR A 69 6.72 12.45 6.65
CA THR A 69 7.05 13.85 6.36
C THR A 69 8.49 14.00 5.87
N SER A 70 9.28 12.92 5.92
CA SER A 70 10.65 12.84 5.41
C SER A 70 10.98 11.41 4.98
N THR A 71 11.94 11.24 4.06
CA THR A 71 12.46 9.93 3.63
C THR A 71 13.17 9.14 4.74
N GLU A 72 13.26 9.73 5.93
CA GLU A 72 13.93 9.17 7.08
C GLU A 72 12.93 8.51 8.03
N THR A 73 11.71 9.01 8.19
CA THR A 73 10.77 8.51 9.21
C THR A 73 9.70 7.56 8.63
N ARG A 74 9.20 6.64 9.46
CA ARG A 74 8.07 5.75 9.11
C ARG A 74 7.00 5.77 10.22
N PRO A 75 6.26 6.87 10.39
CA PRO A 75 5.37 7.03 11.53
C PRO A 75 4.11 6.17 11.49
N ALA A 76 3.46 6.03 10.33
CA ALA A 76 2.09 5.52 10.27
C ALA A 76 1.76 4.92 8.90
N LEU A 77 0.71 4.11 8.84
CA LEU A 77 0.12 3.57 7.61
C LEU A 77 -1.14 4.33 7.22
N ASN A 78 -1.22 4.68 5.94
CA ASN A 78 -2.44 5.12 5.28
C ASN A 78 -2.82 4.16 4.16
N TYR A 79 -4.05 4.31 3.67
CA TYR A 79 -4.51 3.63 2.48
C TYR A 79 -5.34 4.53 1.58
N GLU A 80 -5.38 4.16 0.30
CA GLU A 80 -6.22 4.76 -0.73
C GLU A 80 -6.94 3.65 -1.49
N THR A 81 -8.15 3.97 -1.97
CA THR A 81 -9.02 3.04 -2.71
C THR A 81 -9.37 3.61 -4.07
N LYS A 82 -9.62 2.75 -5.06
CA LYS A 82 -10.11 3.17 -6.38
C LYS A 82 -11.12 2.17 -6.91
N ARG A 83 -12.37 2.60 -7.11
CA ARG A 83 -13.37 1.79 -7.83
C ARG A 83 -13.09 1.77 -9.34
N PRO A 84 -13.60 0.76 -10.08
CA PRO A 84 -13.61 0.78 -11.55
C PRO A 84 -14.17 2.10 -12.08
N GLY A 85 -13.46 2.74 -13.02
CA GLY A 85 -13.87 4.02 -13.62
C GLY A 85 -13.78 5.27 -12.72
N ALA A 86 -13.40 5.14 -11.44
CA ALA A 86 -13.27 6.27 -10.52
C ALA A 86 -11.82 6.79 -10.43
N ALA A 87 -11.65 7.97 -9.83
CA ALA A 87 -10.34 8.43 -9.37
C ALA A 87 -9.93 7.69 -8.08
N TRP A 88 -8.64 7.73 -7.75
CA TRP A 88 -8.18 7.33 -6.42
C TRP A 88 -8.83 8.23 -5.36
N SER A 89 -9.17 7.63 -4.21
CA SER A 89 -9.60 8.38 -3.03
C SER A 89 -8.46 9.23 -2.48
N GLY A 90 -8.77 10.19 -1.62
CA GLY A 90 -7.75 10.76 -0.74
C GLY A 90 -7.24 9.73 0.27
N ALA A 91 -6.09 10.02 0.87
CA ALA A 91 -5.47 9.21 1.92
C ALA A 91 -6.41 9.03 3.13
N LYS A 92 -6.50 7.79 3.62
CA LYS A 92 -7.24 7.42 4.83
C LYS A 92 -6.30 6.78 5.83
N PHE A 93 -6.49 7.11 7.11
CA PHE A 93 -5.73 6.55 8.22
C PHE A 93 -5.95 5.04 8.37
N PHE A 94 -4.88 4.28 8.62
CA PHE A 94 -4.96 2.86 8.98
C PHE A 94 -4.36 2.55 10.36
N ALA A 95 -3.09 2.91 10.59
CA ALA A 95 -2.39 2.61 11.84
C ALA A 95 -1.32 3.66 12.16
N ASP A 96 -1.13 3.96 13.45
CA ASP A 96 -0.07 4.79 14.03
C ASP A 96 0.15 4.26 15.45
N GLY A 97 1.25 3.56 15.68
CA GLY A 97 1.55 3.00 16.98
C GLY A 97 1.83 4.08 18.03
N PRO A 98 1.55 3.78 19.31
CA PRO A 98 1.76 4.76 20.36
C PRO A 98 3.25 5.07 20.50
N SER A 99 3.57 6.36 20.69
CA SER A 99 4.96 6.83 20.90
C SER A 99 5.64 6.22 22.13
N ALA A 100 4.87 5.66 23.07
CA ALA A 100 5.39 4.92 24.21
C ALA A 100 6.00 3.55 23.82
N GLU A 101 5.70 3.06 22.62
CA GLU A 101 6.16 1.77 22.09
C GLU A 101 7.24 1.91 21.00
N LEU A 102 7.89 3.07 20.88
CA LEU A 102 8.96 3.26 19.89
C LEU A 102 10.12 2.28 20.13
N ASP A 103 10.53 1.58 19.07
CA ASP A 103 11.70 0.71 19.06
C ASP A 103 12.92 1.48 18.52
N PRO A 104 13.95 1.75 19.35
CA PRO A 104 15.16 2.44 18.90
C PRO A 104 16.15 1.52 18.15
N THR A 105 15.82 0.26 17.90
CA THR A 105 16.76 -0.75 17.39
C THR A 105 16.43 -1.33 16.00
N PRO A 106 17.48 -1.66 15.19
CA PRO A 106 18.89 -1.31 15.36
C PRO A 106 19.18 0.08 14.77
N ALA A 107 19.29 1.10 15.64
CA ALA A 107 19.82 2.46 15.43
C ALA A 107 19.46 3.19 14.09
N GLY A 108 18.31 3.90 14.08
CA GLY A 108 17.89 5.00 13.17
C GLY A 108 16.99 4.61 11.97
N THR A 109 16.24 5.48 11.28
CA THR A 109 15.47 6.72 11.62
C THR A 109 14.02 6.30 11.91
N GLY A 110 13.91 5.49 12.95
CA GLY A 110 12.92 4.43 13.02
C GLY A 110 11.59 4.75 13.66
N GLU A 111 11.15 5.99 13.58
CA GLU A 111 10.33 6.48 14.68
C GLU A 111 8.83 6.34 14.40
N GLY A 112 8.21 5.30 14.98
CA GLY A 112 6.75 5.06 15.03
C GLY A 112 6.25 3.77 14.39
N TRP A 113 7.17 3.01 13.80
CA TRP A 113 7.00 2.11 12.66
C TRP A 113 5.65 1.41 12.52
N ASP A 114 4.92 1.76 11.47
CA ASP A 114 3.93 0.89 10.87
C ASP A 114 4.31 0.79 9.39
N THR A 115 4.88 -0.34 8.98
CA THR A 115 5.56 -0.47 7.68
C THR A 115 5.40 -1.86 7.07
N TYR A 116 5.72 -1.99 5.78
CA TYR A 116 5.63 -3.23 5.02
C TYR A 116 4.27 -3.94 5.17
N PRO A 117 3.14 -3.22 4.95
CA PRO A 117 1.83 -3.82 5.08
C PRO A 117 1.64 -4.91 4.04
N MET A 118 0.91 -5.94 4.42
CA MET A 118 0.38 -7.00 3.56
C MET A 118 -1.08 -7.22 3.93
N ALA A 119 -1.94 -7.47 2.95
CA ALA A 119 -3.36 -7.68 3.18
C ALA A 119 -3.84 -8.98 2.51
N ASP A 120 -4.77 -9.65 3.17
CA ASP A 120 -5.49 -10.81 2.66
C ASP A 120 -7.00 -10.60 2.81
N GLU A 121 -7.75 -10.80 1.72
CA GLU A 121 -9.19 -10.56 1.70
C GLU A 121 -9.93 -11.77 2.29
N TYR A 122 -10.69 -11.56 3.36
CA TYR A 122 -11.47 -12.64 4.01
C TYR A 122 -12.98 -12.57 3.70
N ALA A 123 -13.46 -11.46 3.16
CA ALA A 123 -14.80 -11.26 2.61
C ALA A 123 -14.75 -10.07 1.63
N PRO A 124 -15.71 -9.92 0.70
CA PRO A 124 -15.68 -8.84 -0.28
C PRO A 124 -15.44 -7.46 0.35
N GLY A 125 -14.31 -6.82 -0.01
CA GLY A 125 -13.89 -5.52 0.51
C GLY A 125 -13.38 -5.53 1.95
N ARG A 126 -13.12 -6.70 2.54
CA ARG A 126 -12.69 -6.83 3.95
C ARG A 126 -11.42 -7.64 4.07
N PHE A 127 -10.43 -7.03 4.73
CA PHE A 127 -9.06 -7.54 4.77
C PHE A 127 -8.56 -7.78 6.19
N PHE A 128 -7.79 -8.85 6.37
CA PHE A 128 -6.79 -8.90 7.43
C PHE A 128 -5.54 -8.22 6.91
N VAL A 129 -5.11 -7.15 7.59
CA VAL A 129 -3.89 -6.44 7.25
C VAL A 129 -2.87 -6.72 8.33
N VAL A 130 -1.73 -7.25 7.93
CA VAL A 130 -0.56 -7.49 8.78
C VAL A 130 0.56 -6.53 8.39
N TRP A 131 1.35 -6.09 9.36
CA TRP A 131 2.46 -5.19 9.07
C TRP A 131 3.55 -5.30 10.13
N GLU A 132 4.74 -4.86 9.75
CA GLU A 132 5.88 -4.73 10.65
C GLU A 132 5.68 -3.46 11.49
N PHE A 133 5.45 -3.66 12.79
CA PHE A 133 5.37 -2.56 13.76
C PHE A 133 6.78 -2.10 14.19
N ASP A 134 7.75 -2.99 14.14
CA ASP A 134 9.16 -2.68 14.22
C ASP A 134 9.95 -3.91 13.74
N THR A 135 11.23 -3.98 14.08
CA THR A 135 12.11 -5.10 13.69
C THR A 135 11.82 -6.42 14.41
N SER A 136 10.94 -6.42 15.41
CA SER A 136 10.66 -7.53 16.32
C SER A 136 9.17 -7.88 16.47
N ARG A 137 8.27 -6.97 16.11
CA ARG A 137 6.82 -7.07 16.33
C ARG A 137 6.04 -6.97 15.03
N ILE A 138 5.12 -7.91 14.85
CA ILE A 138 4.10 -7.88 13.81
C ILE A 138 2.76 -7.53 14.45
N LYS A 139 2.04 -6.58 13.83
CA LYS A 139 0.67 -6.25 14.20
C LYS A 139 -0.30 -6.73 13.12
N VAL A 140 -1.56 -6.89 13.53
CA VAL A 140 -2.67 -7.26 12.65
C VAL A 140 -3.91 -6.45 13.01
N ASN A 141 -4.65 -6.00 12.01
CA ASN A 141 -5.94 -5.34 12.19
C ASN A 141 -6.84 -5.64 11.00
N LYS A 142 -8.15 -5.45 11.19
CA LYS A 142 -9.13 -5.54 10.10
C LYS A 142 -9.23 -4.20 9.39
N LEU A 143 -9.35 -4.26 8.07
CA LEU A 143 -9.69 -3.12 7.23
C LEU A 143 -10.98 -3.46 6.48
N ASP A 144 -11.98 -2.58 6.57
CA ASP A 144 -13.23 -2.68 5.80
C ASP A 144 -13.29 -1.52 4.80
N ILE A 145 -13.28 -1.86 3.52
CA ILE A 145 -13.46 -0.94 2.39
C ILE A 145 -14.70 -1.30 1.55
N SER A 146 -15.59 -2.19 2.03
CA SER A 146 -16.75 -2.64 1.24
C SER A 146 -17.63 -1.48 0.76
N ASP A 147 -17.70 -0.42 1.55
CA ASP A 147 -18.52 0.76 1.28
C ASP A 147 -17.67 1.97 0.85
N ALA A 148 -16.36 1.80 0.68
CA ALA A 148 -15.45 2.89 0.32
C ALA A 148 -15.77 3.43 -1.08
N PRO A 149 -15.82 4.77 -1.26
CA PRO A 149 -16.23 5.41 -2.51
C PRO A 149 -15.44 4.99 -3.74
#